data_AF-A0A6L2NI74-F1
#
_entry.id   AF-A0A6L2NI74-F1
#
_cell.length_a   1.000
_cell.length_b   1.000
_cell.length_c   1.000
_cell.angle_alpha   90.00
_cell.angle_beta   90.00
_cell.angle_gamma   90.00
#
_symmetry.space_group_name_H-M   'P 1'
#
loop_
_entity.id
_entity.type
_entity.pdbx_description
1 polymer ?
#
loop_
_entity_poly.entity_id
_entity_poly.type
_entity_poly.pdbx_seq_one_letter_code
_entity_poly.pdbx_strand_id
1 'polypeptide(L)' 'MILKSVENGPLLWLTVEENRVTRPKKYSELSTTKAIQVDCDVKETNIILQGLPPEVYALVSTHKDAKEL' A
#
# COMPACT_ATOMS: atom_id res chain seq x y z
N MET A 1 0.41 -2.91 -4.15
CA MET A 1 1.36 -2.83 -3.03
C MET A 1 1.33 -1.42 -2.47
N ILE A 2 0.92 -1.28 -1.20
CA ILE A 2 0.58 0.00 -0.53
C ILE A 2 1.74 1.00 -0.56
N LEU A 3 3.00 0.54 -0.59
CA LEU A 3 4.18 1.40 -0.65
C LEU A 3 4.18 2.40 -1.82
N LYS A 4 3.74 2.01 -3.02
CA LYS A 4 3.70 2.93 -4.19
C LYS A 4 2.58 3.98 -4.09
N SER A 5 1.68 3.81 -3.12
CA SER A 5 0.51 4.66 -2.93
C SER A 5 0.73 5.73 -1.86
N VAL A 6 1.73 5.52 -1.00
CA VAL A 6 2.22 6.54 -0.06
C VAL A 6 2.83 7.72 -0.83
N GLU A 7 3.52 7.43 -1.93
CA GLU A 7 4.26 8.42 -2.72
C GLU A 7 3.37 9.14 -3.77
N ASN A 8 2.32 8.49 -4.27
CA ASN A 8 1.50 8.97 -5.40
C ASN A 8 0.12 9.55 -5.03
N GLY A 9 -0.18 9.76 -3.74
CA GLY A 9 -1.47 10.31 -3.31
C GLY A 9 -2.61 9.27 -3.25
N PRO A 10 -3.88 9.71 -3.15
CA PRO A 10 -5.00 8.86 -2.76
C PRO A 10 -5.07 7.56 -3.58
N LEU A 11 -5.20 6.43 -2.88
CA LEU A 11 -5.28 5.08 -3.42
C LEU A 11 -6.51 4.91 -4.34
N LEU A 12 -6.42 5.35 -5.59
CA LEU A 12 -7.53 5.23 -6.55
C LEU A 12 -7.89 3.76 -6.84
N TRP A 13 -6.91 2.86 -6.74
CA TRP A 13 -7.09 1.42 -6.94
C TRP A 13 -6.35 0.62 -5.86
N LEU A 14 -7.11 -0.04 -5.00
CA LEU A 14 -6.62 -0.95 -3.97
C LEU A 14 -6.85 -2.39 -4.37
N THR A 15 -5.91 -3.25 -3.99
CA THR A 15 -6.11 -4.70 -4.01
C THR A 15 -6.65 -5.09 -2.64
N VAL A 16 -7.91 -5.54 -2.58
CA VAL A 16 -8.55 -5.96 -1.34
C VAL A 16 -8.87 -7.45 -1.43
N GLU A 17 -8.60 -8.18 -0.36
CA GLU A 17 -9.02 -9.57 -0.23
C GLU A 17 -10.51 -9.61 0.14
N GLU A 18 -11.31 -10.28 -0.68
CA GLU A 18 -12.72 -10.50 -0.45
C GLU A 18 -13.02 -11.96 -0.75
N ASN A 19 -13.51 -12.69 0.26
CA ASN A 19 -13.77 -14.13 0.14
C ASN A 19 -12.53 -14.94 -0.29
N ARG A 20 -11.34 -14.62 0.26
CA ARG A 20 -10.05 -15.23 -0.12
C ARG A 20 -9.60 -14.99 -1.55
N VAL A 21 -10.25 -14.08 -2.26
CA VAL A 21 -9.85 -13.65 -3.60
C VAL A 21 -9.40 -12.20 -3.51
N THR A 22 -8.17 -11.94 -3.92
CA THR A 22 -7.65 -10.58 -4.06
C THR A 22 -8.20 -9.97 -5.34
N ARG A 23 -8.99 -8.91 -5.22
CA ARG A 23 -9.55 -8.18 -6.36
C ARG A 23 -9.17 -6.70 -6.29
N PRO A 24 -8.83 -6.08 -7.44
CA PRO A 24 -8.72 -4.63 -7.51
C PRO A 24 -10.11 -4.00 -7.35
N LYS A 25 -10.23 -3.04 -6.44
CA LYS A 25 -11.42 -2.20 -6.23
C LYS A 25 -11.01 -0.74 -6.13
N LYS A 26 -11.91 0.17 -6.50
CA LYS A 26 -11.72 1.59 -6.21
C LYS A 26 -11.97 1.84 -4.73
N TYR A 27 -11.27 2.83 -4.16
CA TYR A 27 -11.48 3.22 -2.76
C TYR A 27 -12.94 3.65 -2.49
N SER A 28 -13.57 4.33 -3.44
CA SER A 28 -14.98 4.73 -3.38
C SER A 28 -15.98 3.56 -3.40
N GLU A 29 -15.54 2.37 -3.80
CA GLU A 29 -16.34 1.15 -3.85
C GLU A 29 -16.14 0.28 -2.60
N LEU A 30 -15.31 0.73 -1.65
CA LEU A 30 -15.09 0.02 -0.38
C LEU A 30 -16.25 0.29 0.58
N SER A 31 -16.59 -0.72 1.37
CA SER A 31 -17.44 -0.51 2.53
C SER A 31 -16.69 0.36 3.55
N THR A 32 -17.43 1.09 4.39
CA THR A 32 -16.87 1.97 5.41
C THR A 32 -15.86 1.25 6.30
N THR A 33 -16.14 0.01 6.72
CA THR A 33 -15.22 -0.79 7.53
C THR A 33 -13.93 -1.14 6.80
N LYS A 34 -14.00 -1.47 5.50
CA LYS A 34 -12.82 -1.78 4.69
C LYS A 34 -12.00 -0.52 4.38
N ALA A 35 -12.65 0.62 4.15
CA ALA A 35 -11.99 1.91 3.96
C ALA A 35 -11.21 2.31 5.23
N ILE A 36 -11.84 2.17 6.41
CA ILE A 36 -11.17 2.44 7.71
C ILE A 36 -9.96 1.52 7.90
N GLN A 37 -10.08 0.22 7.60
CA GLN A 37 -8.95 -0.70 7.71
C GLN A 37 -7.80 -0.29 6.78
N VAL A 38 -8.09 0.01 5.53
CA VAL A 38 -7.09 0.46 4.55
C VAL A 38 -6.42 1.75 5.03
N ASP A 39 -7.17 2.72 5.54
CA ASP A 39 -6.61 3.97 6.05
C ASP A 39 -5.67 3.71 7.24
N CYS A 40 -6.04 2.80 8.14
CA CYS A 40 -5.19 2.36 9.23
C CYS A 40 -3.90 1.68 8.72
N ASP A 41 -4.02 0.73 7.78
CA ASP A 41 -2.88 0.00 7.21
C ASP A 41 -1.90 0.94 6.49
N VAL A 42 -2.43 1.93 5.77
CA VAL A 42 -1.63 2.98 5.11
C VAL A 42 -0.93 3.85 6.13
N LYS A 43 -1.63 4.26 7.19
CA LYS A 43 -1.05 5.07 8.27
C LYS A 43 0.04 4.32 9.01
N GLU A 44 -0.17 3.04 9.31
CA GLU A 44 0.82 2.17 9.95
C GLU A 44 2.04 2.01 9.04
N THR A 45 1.83 1.73 7.75
CA THR A 45 2.91 1.64 6.77
C THR A 45 3.70 2.95 6.71
N ASN A 46 3.03 4.11 6.70
CA ASN A 46 3.69 5.43 6.69
C ASN A 46 4.51 5.69 7.94
N ILE A 47 4.03 5.25 9.11
CA ILE A 47 4.77 5.38 10.37
C ILE A 47 6.01 4.49 10.34
N ILE A 48 5.86 3.24 9.89
CA ILE A 48 6.99 2.30 9.75
C ILE A 48 8.03 2.87 8.79
N LEU A 49 7.61 3.34 7.61
CA LEU A 49 8.51 3.91 6.61
C LEU A 49 9.25 5.15 7.11
N GLN A 50 8.57 6.06 7.81
CA GLN A 50 9.22 7.25 8.38
C GLN A 50 10.22 6.92 9.49
N GLY A 51 10.04 5.79 10.18
CA GLY A 51 10.99 5.28 11.16
C GLY A 51 12.18 4.51 10.56
N LEU A 52 12.14 4.17 9.27
CA LEU A 52 13.21 3.42 8.62
C LEU A 52 14.35 4.35 8.17
N PRO A 53 15.62 3.93 8.33
CA PRO A 53 16.74 4.62 7.70
C PRO A 53 16.58 4.67 6.17
N PRO A 54 16.93 5.79 5.51
CA PRO A 54 16.80 5.96 4.07
C PRO A 54 17.46 4.85 3.24
N GLU A 55 18.55 4.27 3.74
CA GLU A 55 19.28 3.18 3.11
C GLU A 55 18.44 1.89 3.04
N VAL A 56 17.65 1.62 4.07
CA VAL A 56 16.74 0.46 4.11
C VAL A 56 15.57 0.68 3.16
N TYR A 57 15.02 1.89 3.12
CA TYR A 57 13.98 2.26 2.15
C TYR A 57 14.47 2.11 0.70
N ALA A 58 15.68 2.60 0.39
CA ALA A 58 16.29 2.48 -0.93
C ALA A 58 16.56 1.01 -1.31
N LEU A 59 17.01 0.18 -0.38
CA LEU A 59 17.25 -1.26 -0.61
C LEU A 59 15.95 -2.02 -0.93
N VAL A 60 14.88 -1.76 -0.18
CA VAL A 60 13.56 -2.37 -0.42
C VAL A 60 12.96 -1.90 -1.75
N SER A 61 13.23 -0.66 -2.14
CA SER A 61 12.75 -0.08 -3.40
C SER A 61 13.50 -0.65 -4.61
N THR A 62 14.83 -0.71 -4.56
CA THR A 62 15.70 -1.21 -5.65
C THR A 62 15.53 -2.71 -5.92
N HIS A 63 15.24 -3.53 -4.90
CA HIS A 63 14.97 -4.96 -5.10
C HIS A 63 13.69 -5.23 -5.93
N LYS A 64 12.73 -4.29 -5.98
CA LYS A 64 11.54 -4.44 -6.82
C LYS A 64 11.82 -4.09 -8.28
N ASP A 65 12.68 -3.12 -8.56
CA ASP A 65 13.06 -2.76 -9.93
C ASP A 65 13.83 -3.91 -10.63
N ALA A 66 14.60 -4.69 -9.86
CA ALA A 66 15.28 -5.88 -10.38
C ALA A 66 14.34 -7.07 -10.67
N LYS A 67 13.11 -7.08 -10.15
CA LYS A 67 12.13 -8.17 -10.35
C LYS A 67 11.12 -7.87 -11.47
N GLU A 68 11.15 -6.67 -12.04
CA GLU A 68 10.33 -6.26 -13.19
C GLU A 68 11.12 -6.30 -14.52
N LEU A 69 12.34 -6.89 -14.54
CA LEU A 69 13.12 -7.15 -15.76
C LEU A 69 12.98 -8.60 -16.23
#